data_AF-A0A8J7USQ5-F1
#
_entry.id   AF-A0A8J7USQ5-F1
#
_cell.length_a   1.000
_cell.length_b   1.000
_cell.length_c   1.000
_cell.angle_alpha   90.00
_cell.angle_beta   90.00
_cell.angle_gamma   90.00
#
_symmetry.space_group_name_H-M   'P 1'
#
loop_
_entity.id
_entity.type
_entity.pdbx_description
1 polymer ?
#
loop_
_entity_poly.entity_id
_entity_poly.type
_entity_poly.pdbx_seq_one_letter_code
_entity_poly.pdbx_strand_id
1 'polypeptide(L)'
;MVQFNSELKKLAELILLKDPQYENSENLKTIFKKYINLYNEIEILEETLNDLDICSINMSQIQVFNEELRIYAKMVDELKEYLRKINRDHKLYNYAEIMETINKLKDLKVNTNDEVRWDLYNRLRGLEENFHKVERDLELNVLNYALCNTDLDLKILEYPTKDIFELLKQEITSYLTQNIE
;
A
#
# COMPACT_ATOMS: atom_id res chain seq x y z
N MET A 1 3.64 7.72 -2.86
CA MET A 1 3.67 7.88 -4.33
C MET A 1 4.68 6.93 -4.90
N VAL A 2 4.19 5.74 -5.22
CA VAL A 2 4.93 4.70 -5.93
C VAL A 2 5.25 5.21 -7.33
N GLN A 3 6.54 5.20 -7.68
CA GLN A 3 6.96 5.57 -9.03
C GLN A 3 6.74 4.37 -9.96
N PHE A 4 5.71 4.47 -10.79
CA PHE A 4 5.32 3.40 -11.70
C PHE A 4 6.39 3.13 -12.77
N ASN A 5 6.87 1.89 -12.86
CA ASN A 5 7.81 1.48 -13.90
C ASN A 5 7.09 1.16 -15.22
N SER A 6 6.76 2.21 -15.98
CA SER A 6 6.06 2.08 -17.26
C SER A 6 6.80 1.26 -18.31
N GLU A 7 8.14 1.25 -18.25
CA GLU A 7 8.97 0.52 -19.20
C GLU A 7 8.95 -0.99 -18.92
N LEU A 8 9.00 -1.38 -17.65
CA LEU A 8 8.86 -2.79 -17.25
C LEU A 8 7.49 -3.35 -17.66
N LYS A 9 6.41 -2.57 -17.48
CA LYS A 9 5.07 -2.95 -17.95
C LYS A 9 5.07 -3.25 -19.45
N LYS A 10 5.63 -2.33 -20.25
CA LYS A 10 5.68 -2.48 -21.72
C LYS A 10 6.45 -3.73 -22.15
N LEU A 11 7.55 -4.05 -21.47
CA LEU A 11 8.35 -5.24 -21.78
C LEU A 11 7.58 -6.53 -21.47
N ALA A 12 6.97 -6.62 -20.29
CA ALA A 12 6.16 -7.78 -19.92
C ALA A 12 4.97 -7.97 -20.88
N GLU A 13 4.30 -6.88 -21.27
CA GLU A 13 3.22 -6.90 -22.25
C GLU A 13 3.72 -7.36 -23.63
N LEU A 14 4.87 -6.84 -24.08
CA LEU A 14 5.47 -7.22 -25.36
C LEU A 14 5.80 -8.72 -25.42
N ILE A 15 6.39 -9.28 -24.36
CA ILE A 15 6.69 -10.71 -24.26
C ILE A 15 5.40 -11.53 -24.37
N LEU A 16 4.37 -11.19 -23.57
CA LEU A 16 3.10 -11.92 -23.58
C LEU A 16 2.36 -11.85 -24.92
N LEU A 17 2.54 -10.77 -25.69
CA LEU A 17 1.91 -10.58 -26.99
C LEU A 17 2.67 -11.26 -28.13
N LYS A 18 4.00 -11.24 -28.10
CA LYS A 18 4.85 -11.68 -29.22
C LYS A 18 5.38 -13.09 -29.07
N ASP A 19 5.52 -13.59 -27.84
CA ASP A 19 5.90 -14.96 -27.57
C ASP A 19 4.90 -15.64 -26.61
N PRO A 20 3.71 -16.02 -27.11
CA PRO A 20 2.71 -16.69 -26.30
C PRO A 20 3.12 -18.12 -25.90
N GLN A 21 4.13 -18.71 -26.54
CA GLN A 21 4.60 -20.08 -26.30
C GLN A 21 5.76 -20.14 -25.29
N TYR A 22 6.22 -19.00 -24.79
CA TYR A 22 7.21 -18.94 -23.72
C TYR A 22 6.81 -19.86 -22.54
N GLU A 23 7.75 -20.70 -22.11
CA GLU A 23 7.53 -21.74 -21.09
C GLU A 23 6.93 -21.19 -19.79
N ASN A 24 7.35 -19.99 -19.36
CA ASN A 24 6.83 -19.32 -18.16
C ASN A 24 5.76 -18.26 -18.44
N SER A 25 5.12 -18.29 -19.62
CA SER A 25 4.10 -17.31 -20.04
C SER A 25 2.94 -17.20 -19.05
N GLU A 26 2.43 -18.31 -18.51
CA GLU A 26 1.31 -18.28 -17.56
C GLU A 26 1.71 -17.68 -16.20
N ASN A 27 2.96 -17.90 -15.75
CA ASN A 27 3.48 -17.27 -14.55
C ASN A 27 3.66 -15.76 -14.75
N LEU A 28 4.26 -15.34 -15.87
CA LEU A 28 4.42 -13.94 -16.25
C LEU A 28 3.05 -13.23 -16.31
N LYS A 29 2.05 -13.85 -16.94
CA LYS A 29 0.69 -13.34 -17.02
C LYS A 29 0.04 -13.18 -15.65
N THR A 30 0.25 -14.13 -14.74
CA THR A 30 -0.27 -14.07 -13.38
C THR A 30 0.33 -12.91 -12.58
N ILE A 31 1.65 -12.75 -12.65
CA ILE A 31 2.37 -11.67 -11.97
C ILE A 31 1.99 -10.32 -12.58
N PHE A 32 1.94 -10.22 -13.91
CA PHE A 32 1.55 -9.01 -14.62
C PHE A 32 0.13 -8.55 -14.27
N LYS A 33 -0.83 -9.47 -14.17
CA LYS A 33 -2.18 -9.15 -13.69
C LYS A 33 -2.18 -8.61 -12.26
N LYS A 34 -1.40 -9.23 -11.36
CA LYS A 34 -1.27 -8.75 -9.98
C LYS A 34 -0.66 -7.34 -9.94
N TYR A 35 0.36 -7.09 -10.76
CA TYR A 35 1.01 -5.79 -10.88
C TYR A 35 0.02 -4.70 -11.29
N ILE A 36 -0.77 -4.94 -12.35
CA ILE A 36 -1.78 -3.99 -12.83
C ILE A 36 -2.88 -3.76 -11.77
N ASN A 37 -3.37 -4.83 -11.13
CA ASN A 37 -4.43 -4.69 -10.14
C ASN A 37 -3.99 -3.87 -8.93
N LEU A 38 -2.77 -4.12 -8.41
CA LEU A 38 -2.22 -3.34 -7.30
C LEU A 38 -1.99 -1.88 -7.69
N TYR A 39 -1.48 -1.62 -8.89
CA TYR A 39 -1.31 -0.26 -9.40
C TYR A 39 -2.65 0.50 -9.42
N ASN A 40 -3.68 -0.09 -10.04
CA ASN A 40 -5.00 0.52 -10.13
C ASN A 40 -5.61 0.75 -8.73
N GLU A 41 -5.43 -0.19 -7.79
CA GLU A 41 -5.94 -0.04 -6.43
C GLU A 41 -5.24 1.10 -5.68
N ILE A 42 -3.91 1.22 -5.83
CA ILE A 42 -3.15 2.33 -5.25
C ILE A 42 -3.60 3.67 -5.86
N GLU A 43 -3.72 3.75 -7.18
CA GLU A 43 -4.15 4.97 -7.89
C GLU A 43 -5.53 5.46 -7.41
N ILE A 44 -6.50 4.55 -7.32
CA ILE A 44 -7.85 4.88 -6.82
C ILE A 44 -7.81 5.35 -5.36
N LEU A 45 -6.99 4.71 -4.51
CA LEU A 45 -6.88 5.11 -3.11
C LEU A 45 -6.14 6.44 -2.94
N GLU A 46 -5.12 6.73 -3.76
CA GLU A 46 -4.46 8.04 -3.79
C GLU A 46 -5.43 9.13 -4.25
N GLU A 47 -6.23 8.88 -5.27
CA GLU A 47 -7.27 9.81 -5.74
C GLU A 47 -8.34 10.04 -4.66
N THR A 48 -8.84 8.98 -4.05
CA THR A 48 -9.82 9.04 -2.94
C THR A 48 -9.25 9.82 -1.75
N LEU A 49 -7.98 9.61 -1.44
CA LEU A 49 -7.30 10.31 -0.36
C LEU A 49 -7.14 11.81 -0.69
N ASN A 50 -6.73 12.15 -1.91
CA ASN A 50 -6.61 13.54 -2.36
C ASN A 50 -7.96 14.28 -2.32
N ASP A 51 -9.05 13.62 -2.69
CA ASP A 51 -10.41 14.17 -2.57
C ASP A 51 -10.80 14.42 -1.10
N LEU A 52 -10.32 13.58 -0.19
CA LEU A 52 -10.50 13.78 1.25
C LEU A 52 -9.54 14.85 1.82
N ASP A 53 -8.40 15.12 1.21
CA ASP A 53 -7.30 15.96 1.73
C ASP A 53 -7.41 17.45 1.37
N ILE A 54 -8.56 17.93 0.88
CA ILE A 54 -8.83 19.38 0.62
C ILE A 54 -8.69 20.25 1.91
N CYS A 55 -8.51 19.64 3.08
CA CYS A 55 -8.09 20.34 4.31
C CYS A 55 -6.87 19.63 4.90
N SER A 56 -5.67 20.16 4.62
CA SER A 56 -4.38 19.64 5.07
C SER A 56 -4.32 19.44 6.59
N ILE A 57 -4.20 18.19 7.07
CA ILE A 57 -3.95 17.88 8.48
C ILE A 57 -2.60 17.15 8.61
N ASN A 58 -1.81 17.54 9.61
CA ASN A 58 -0.53 16.90 9.91
C ASN A 58 -0.74 15.52 10.55
N MET A 59 -0.56 14.46 9.75
CA MET A 59 -0.85 13.07 10.11
C MET A 59 -0.10 12.54 11.35
N SER A 60 1.10 13.06 11.61
CA SER A 60 1.89 12.69 12.80
C SER A 60 1.25 13.17 14.11
N GLN A 61 0.58 14.32 14.06
CA GLN A 61 -0.14 14.87 15.22
C GLN A 61 -1.44 14.09 15.48
N ILE A 62 -2.10 13.59 14.43
CA ILE A 62 -3.27 12.72 14.56
C ILE A 62 -2.93 11.41 15.28
N GLN A 63 -1.78 10.79 14.99
CA GLN A 63 -1.36 9.55 15.67
C GLN A 63 -1.21 9.75 17.19
N VAL A 64 -0.55 10.82 17.59
CA VAL A 64 -0.39 11.18 19.01
C VAL A 64 -1.75 11.48 19.63
N PHE A 65 -2.58 12.27 18.96
CA PHE A 65 -3.89 12.68 19.46
C PHE A 65 -4.86 11.49 19.59
N ASN A 66 -4.84 10.54 18.66
CA ASN A 66 -5.69 9.35 18.72
C ASN A 66 -5.28 8.39 19.85
N GLU A 67 -3.98 8.18 20.09
CA GLU A 67 -3.56 7.36 21.22
C GLU A 67 -3.88 8.05 22.55
N GLU A 68 -3.69 9.38 22.64
CA GLU A 68 -4.09 10.18 23.80
C GLU A 68 -5.60 10.12 24.05
N LEU A 69 -6.43 10.20 23.00
CA LEU A 69 -7.88 10.04 23.09
C LEU A 69 -8.29 8.63 23.52
N ARG A 70 -7.58 7.59 23.05
CA ARG A 70 -7.83 6.21 23.46
C ARG A 70 -7.51 6.00 24.94
N ILE A 71 -6.39 6.55 25.40
CA ILE A 71 -5.99 6.55 26.81
C ILE A 71 -7.03 7.31 27.64
N TYR A 72 -7.46 8.48 27.17
CA TYR A 72 -8.48 9.28 27.84
C TYR A 72 -9.81 8.54 27.96
N ALA A 73 -10.30 7.92 26.89
CA ALA A 73 -11.53 7.13 26.91
C ALA A 73 -11.46 5.98 27.92
N LYS A 74 -10.31 5.31 27.99
CA LYS A 74 -10.06 4.25 28.98
C LYS A 74 -10.08 4.80 30.41
N MET A 75 -9.44 5.95 30.66
CA MET A 75 -9.47 6.61 31.98
C MET A 75 -10.89 7.00 32.39
N VAL A 76 -11.71 7.50 31.46
CA VAL A 76 -13.12 7.84 31.72
C VAL A 76 -13.91 6.58 32.11
N ASP A 77 -13.69 5.45 31.44
CA ASP A 77 -14.37 4.19 31.78
C ASP A 77 -13.91 3.63 33.13
N GLU A 78 -12.61 3.72 33.46
CA GLU A 78 -12.08 3.37 34.78
C GLU A 78 -12.70 4.23 35.89
N LEU A 79 -12.89 5.53 35.63
CA LEU A 79 -13.49 6.48 36.57
C LEU A 79 -14.98 6.20 36.80
N LYS A 80 -15.71 5.75 35.76
CA LYS A 80 -17.09 5.25 35.90
C LYS A 80 -17.17 4.02 36.80
N GLU A 81 -16.26 3.06 36.60
CA GLU A 81 -16.20 1.85 37.41
C GLU A 81 -15.84 2.14 38.87
N TYR A 82 -14.91 3.07 39.10
CA TYR A 82 -14.54 3.50 40.44
C TYR A 82 -15.71 4.18 41.17
N LEU A 83 -16.43 5.08 40.48
CA LEU A 83 -17.62 5.72 41.05
C LEU A 83 -18.72 4.70 41.36
N ARG A 84 -18.92 3.70 40.49
CA ARG A 84 -19.87 2.59 40.73
C ARG A 84 -19.52 1.81 41.99
N LYS A 85 -18.24 1.49 42.20
CA LYS A 85 -17.77 0.77 43.41
C LYS A 85 -18.00 1.60 44.67
N ILE A 86 -17.56 2.85 44.70
CA ILE A 86 -17.77 3.74 45.85
C ILE A 86 -19.26 3.89 46.16
N ASN A 87 -20.10 4.09 45.14
CA ASN A 87 -21.52 4.24 45.38
C ASN A 87 -22.19 2.97 45.92
N ARG A 88 -21.71 1.77 45.53
CA ARG A 88 -22.18 0.52 46.13
C ARG A 88 -21.83 0.44 47.61
N ASP A 89 -20.61 0.85 47.96
CA ASP A 89 -20.08 0.70 49.32
C ASP A 89 -20.57 1.80 50.26
N HIS A 90 -20.80 3.02 49.76
CA HIS A 90 -21.02 4.22 50.60
C HIS A 90 -22.30 4.99 50.28
N LYS A 91 -23.06 4.60 49.24
CA LYS A 91 -24.30 5.27 48.78
C LYS A 91 -24.18 6.80 48.70
N LEU A 92 -23.51 7.26 47.65
CA LEU A 92 -23.29 8.68 47.39
C LEU A 92 -24.61 9.38 47.00
N TYR A 93 -24.98 10.41 47.75
CA TYR A 93 -26.19 11.20 47.52
C TYR A 93 -26.21 11.91 46.15
N ASN A 94 -25.03 12.32 45.67
CA ASN A 94 -24.84 13.01 44.38
C ASN A 94 -24.38 12.08 43.25
N TYR A 95 -24.52 10.76 43.40
CA TYR A 95 -24.07 9.78 42.41
C TYR A 95 -24.58 10.07 40.99
N ALA A 96 -25.87 10.42 40.86
CA ALA A 96 -26.50 10.68 39.57
C ALA A 96 -25.87 11.88 38.84
N GLU A 97 -25.62 12.98 39.54
CA GLU A 97 -24.98 14.19 38.98
C GLU A 97 -23.53 13.92 38.56
N ILE A 98 -22.77 13.18 39.37
CA ILE A 98 -21.39 12.82 39.03
C ILE A 98 -21.39 11.87 37.83
N MET A 99 -22.27 10.87 37.78
CA MET A 99 -22.36 9.94 36.66
C MET A 99 -22.74 10.65 35.35
N GLU A 100 -23.65 11.62 35.40
CA GLU A 100 -24.01 12.46 34.26
C GLU A 100 -22.81 13.28 33.76
N THR A 101 -22.03 13.85 34.68
CA THR A 101 -20.82 14.60 34.35
C THR A 101 -19.78 13.70 33.66
N ILE A 102 -19.56 12.49 34.15
CA ILE A 102 -18.62 11.53 33.53
C ILE A 102 -19.15 11.04 32.17
N ASN A 103 -20.47 10.94 31.98
CA ASN A 103 -21.03 10.61 30.68
C ASN A 103 -20.77 11.70 29.63
N LYS A 104 -20.86 12.99 30.02
CA LYS A 104 -20.52 14.12 29.14
C LYS A 104 -19.05 14.13 28.71
N LEU A 105 -18.14 13.63 29.56
CA LEU A 105 -16.72 13.47 29.20
C LEU A 105 -16.49 12.43 28.09
N LYS A 106 -17.41 11.49 27.89
CA LYS A 106 -17.30 10.44 26.86
C LYS A 106 -17.72 10.93 25.45
N ASP A 107 -18.37 12.08 25.36
CA ASP A 107 -18.89 12.63 24.10
C ASP A 107 -17.87 13.46 23.30
N LEU A 108 -16.57 13.34 23.61
CA LEU A 108 -15.50 13.84 22.75
C LEU A 108 -15.47 13.03 21.45
N LYS A 109 -16.23 13.48 20.44
CA LYS A 109 -16.26 12.88 19.12
C LYS A 109 -14.92 13.11 18.42
N VAL A 110 -14.23 12.03 18.10
CA VAL A 110 -13.21 12.01 17.05
C VAL A 110 -13.93 12.23 15.73
N ASN A 111 -13.40 13.12 14.90
CA ASN A 111 -13.97 13.39 13.59
C ASN A 111 -13.87 12.09 12.75
N THR A 112 -15.01 11.51 12.36
CA THR A 112 -15.07 10.23 11.62
C THR A 112 -14.34 10.27 10.28
N ASN A 113 -14.12 11.47 9.72
CA ASN A 113 -13.29 11.64 8.53
C ASN A 113 -11.83 11.27 8.79
N ASP A 114 -11.33 11.43 10.01
CA ASP A 114 -9.94 11.11 10.37
C ASP A 114 -9.74 9.60 10.58
N GLU A 115 -10.78 8.87 10.99
CA GLU A 115 -10.78 7.39 11.04
C GLU A 115 -10.74 6.78 9.63
N VAL A 116 -11.59 7.27 8.72
CA VAL A 116 -11.61 6.78 7.32
C VAL A 116 -10.28 7.08 6.62
N ARG A 117 -9.72 8.29 6.81
CA ARG A 117 -8.39 8.63 6.28
C ARG A 117 -7.32 7.69 6.83
N TRP A 118 -7.33 7.41 8.13
CA TRP A 118 -6.37 6.48 8.76
C TRP A 118 -6.41 5.08 8.15
N ASP A 119 -7.61 4.55 7.96
CA ASP A 119 -7.80 3.22 7.36
C ASP A 119 -7.30 3.20 5.90
N LEU A 120 -7.59 4.25 5.13
CA LEU A 120 -7.10 4.40 3.76
C LEU A 120 -5.56 4.50 3.70
N TYR A 121 -4.93 5.29 4.57
CA TYR A 121 -3.48 5.41 4.64
C TYR A 121 -2.79 4.07 4.96
N ASN A 122 -3.29 3.34 5.96
CA ASN A 122 -2.69 2.05 6.32
C ASN A 122 -2.86 1.02 5.22
N ARG A 123 -4.02 1.01 4.56
CA ARG A 123 -4.26 0.15 3.40
C ARG A 123 -3.31 0.51 2.26
N LEU A 124 -3.15 1.80 1.96
CA LEU A 124 -2.25 2.28 0.93
C LEU A 124 -0.81 1.85 1.20
N ARG A 125 -0.30 2.06 2.41
CA ARG A 125 1.03 1.59 2.81
C ARG A 125 1.23 0.09 2.61
N GLY A 126 0.25 -0.72 3.02
CA GLY A 126 0.30 -2.18 2.82
C GLY A 126 0.30 -2.58 1.34
N LEU A 127 -0.42 -1.82 0.50
CA LEU A 127 -0.43 -2.02 -0.95
C LEU A 127 0.88 -1.59 -1.59
N GLU A 128 1.49 -0.47 -1.19
CA GLU A 128 2.81 -0.03 -1.69
C GLU A 128 3.89 -1.08 -1.38
N GLU A 129 3.92 -1.62 -0.15
CA GLU A 129 4.85 -2.69 0.22
C GLU A 129 4.65 -3.97 -0.60
N ASN A 130 3.40 -4.31 -0.92
CA ASN A 130 3.09 -5.46 -1.77
C ASN A 130 3.40 -5.20 -3.25
N PHE A 131 3.16 -3.97 -3.71
CA PHE A 131 3.45 -3.55 -5.08
C PHE A 131 4.94 -3.71 -5.38
N HIS A 132 5.83 -3.26 -4.51
CA HIS A 132 7.27 -3.41 -4.71
C HIS A 132 7.73 -4.88 -4.75
N LYS A 133 7.06 -5.78 -4.03
CA LYS A 133 7.36 -7.22 -4.12
C LYS A 133 6.95 -7.78 -5.48
N VAL A 134 5.74 -7.46 -5.92
CA VAL A 134 5.22 -7.91 -7.22
C VAL A 134 6.00 -7.30 -8.38
N GLU A 135 6.45 -6.05 -8.25
CA GLU A 135 7.31 -5.37 -9.21
C GLU A 135 8.64 -6.11 -9.38
N ARG A 136 9.30 -6.48 -8.27
CA ARG A 136 10.53 -7.29 -8.33
C ARG A 136 10.29 -8.66 -8.94
N ASP A 137 9.18 -9.32 -8.61
CA ASP A 137 8.84 -10.61 -9.21
C ASP A 137 8.65 -10.48 -10.73
N LEU A 138 8.07 -9.37 -11.19
CA LEU A 138 7.90 -9.06 -12.60
C LEU A 138 9.26 -8.79 -13.28
N GLU A 139 10.12 -7.97 -12.66
CA GLU A 139 11.49 -7.72 -13.14
C GLU A 139 12.28 -9.02 -13.33
N LEU A 140 12.22 -9.91 -12.34
CA LEU A 140 12.90 -11.21 -12.41
C LEU A 140 12.36 -12.09 -13.54
N ASN A 141 11.05 -12.09 -13.78
CA ASN A 141 10.47 -12.87 -14.89
C ASN A 141 10.88 -12.33 -16.25
N VAL A 142 10.91 -11.01 -16.40
CA VAL A 142 11.36 -10.34 -17.64
C VAL A 142 12.86 -10.59 -17.86
N LEU A 143 13.68 -10.53 -16.80
CA LEU A 143 15.11 -10.87 -16.86
C LEU A 143 15.33 -12.33 -17.24
N ASN A 144 14.62 -13.26 -16.61
CA ASN A 144 14.70 -14.69 -16.95
C ASN A 144 14.34 -14.94 -18.41
N TYR A 145 13.29 -14.27 -18.91
CA TYR A 145 12.94 -14.36 -20.33
C TYR A 145 14.11 -13.93 -21.23
N ALA A 146 14.75 -12.80 -20.93
CA ALA A 146 15.89 -12.33 -21.72
C ALA A 146 17.08 -13.29 -21.65
N LEU A 147 17.42 -13.81 -20.46
CA LEU A 147 18.53 -14.75 -20.29
C LEU A 147 18.29 -16.09 -21.02
N CYS A 148 17.05 -16.55 -21.12
CA CYS A 148 16.74 -17.80 -21.81
C CYS A 148 16.69 -17.67 -23.34
N ASN A 149 16.38 -16.49 -23.87
CA ASN A 149 16.05 -16.31 -25.29
C ASN A 149 17.01 -15.37 -26.03
N THR A 150 17.90 -14.67 -25.32
CA THR A 150 18.83 -13.68 -25.90
C THR A 150 20.24 -13.85 -25.33
N ASP A 151 21.24 -13.24 -25.98
CA ASP A 151 22.64 -13.21 -25.52
C ASP A 151 22.89 -12.12 -24.46
N LEU A 152 21.91 -11.86 -23.58
CA LEU A 152 21.98 -10.78 -22.59
C LEU A 152 23.15 -10.99 -21.62
N ASP A 153 23.41 -12.24 -21.22
CA ASP A 153 24.51 -12.62 -20.34
C ASP A 153 25.89 -12.24 -20.92
N LEU A 154 26.10 -12.50 -22.22
CA LEU A 154 27.31 -12.12 -22.94
C LEU A 154 27.45 -10.59 -23.01
N LYS A 155 26.36 -9.88 -23.34
CA LYS A 155 26.36 -8.42 -23.48
C LYS A 155 26.59 -7.68 -22.15
N ILE A 156 26.12 -8.23 -21.03
CA ILE A 156 26.42 -7.68 -19.69
C ILE A 156 27.94 -7.73 -19.42
N LEU A 157 28.62 -8.81 -19.84
CA LEU A 157 30.07 -8.96 -19.67
C LEU A 157 30.86 -8.03 -20.61
N GLU A 158 30.37 -7.82 -21.84
CA GLU A 158 31.01 -6.95 -22.84
C GLU A 158 30.84 -5.45 -22.54
N TYR A 159 29.74 -5.05 -21.90
CA TYR A 159 29.41 -3.65 -21.62
C TYR A 159 29.15 -3.38 -20.13
N PRO A 160 30.16 -3.55 -19.25
CA PRO A 160 29.98 -3.51 -17.79
C PRO A 160 29.56 -2.14 -17.23
N THR A 161 29.70 -1.07 -18.00
CA THR A 161 29.34 0.31 -17.59
C THR A 161 27.95 0.73 -18.09
N LYS A 162 27.28 -0.08 -18.91
CA LYS A 162 25.98 0.25 -19.48
C LYS A 162 24.87 -0.13 -18.51
N ASP A 163 23.82 0.68 -18.48
CA ASP A 163 22.64 0.40 -17.68
C ASP A 163 22.04 -0.96 -18.09
N ILE A 164 21.93 -1.87 -17.11
CA ILE A 164 21.49 -3.25 -17.32
C ILE A 164 20.04 -3.29 -17.78
N PHE A 165 19.19 -2.37 -17.29
CA PHE A 165 17.79 -2.31 -17.68
C PHE A 165 17.63 -1.83 -19.13
N GLU A 166 18.42 -0.83 -19.54
CA GLU A 166 18.44 -0.39 -20.95
C GLU A 166 18.97 -1.47 -21.90
N LEU A 167 19.97 -2.24 -21.47
CA LEU A 167 20.45 -3.42 -22.21
C LEU A 167 19.34 -4.47 -22.36
N LEU A 168 18.72 -4.86 -21.25
CA LEU A 168 17.62 -5.82 -21.22
C LEU A 168 16.47 -5.41 -22.15
N LYS A 169 16.09 -4.13 -22.12
CA LYS A 169 15.05 -3.58 -23.00
C LYS A 169 15.43 -3.71 -24.48
N GLN A 170 16.66 -3.36 -24.85
CA GLN A 170 17.15 -3.45 -26.22
C GLN A 170 17.15 -4.88 -26.74
N GLU A 171 17.61 -5.83 -25.92
CA GLU A 171 17.67 -7.25 -26.30
C GLU A 171 16.29 -7.86 -26.51
N ILE A 172 15.39 -7.71 -25.53
CA ILE A 172 14.04 -8.25 -25.63
C ILE A 172 13.31 -7.66 -26.85
N THR A 173 13.42 -6.34 -27.03
CA THR A 173 12.75 -5.66 -28.15
C THR A 173 13.32 -6.14 -29.48
N SER A 174 14.64 -6.25 -29.62
CA SER A 174 15.29 -6.71 -30.85
C SER A 174 14.90 -8.15 -31.18
N TYR A 175 14.97 -9.05 -30.21
CA TYR A 175 14.62 -10.46 -30.38
C TYR A 175 13.16 -10.64 -30.84
N LEU A 176 12.22 -9.97 -30.16
CA LEU A 176 10.79 -10.09 -30.45
C LEU A 176 10.35 -9.35 -31.72
N THR A 177 11.16 -8.41 -32.24
CA THR A 177 10.87 -7.71 -33.50
C THR A 177 11.53 -8.37 -34.71
N GLN A 178 12.67 -9.05 -34.52
CA GLN A 178 13.36 -9.79 -35.59
C GLN A 178 12.70 -11.13 -35.92
N ASN A 179 12.03 -11.77 -34.96
CA ASN A 179 11.32 -13.05 -35.16
C ASN A 179 9.92 -12.90 -35.79
N ILE A 180 9.65 -11.79 -36.50
CA ILE A 180 8.41 -11.59 -37.29
C ILE A 180 8.77 -11.79 -38.77
N GLU A 181 8.97 -13.05 -39.17
CA GLU A 181 8.96 -13.49 -40.58
C GLU A 181 7.98 -14.65 -40.75
#